data_AF-A0A117LMU3-F1
#
_entry.id   AF-A0A117LMU3-F1
#
_cell.length_a   1.000
_cell.length_b   1.000
_cell.length_c   1.000
_cell.angle_alpha   90.00
_cell.angle_beta   90.00
_cell.angle_gamma   90.00
#
_symmetry.space_group_name_H-M   'P 1'
#
loop_
_entity.id
_entity.type
_entity.pdbx_description
1 polymer ?
#
loop_
_entity_poly.entity_id
_entity_poly.type
_entity_poly.pdbx_seq_one_letter_code
_entity_poly.pdbx_strand_id
1 'polypeptide(L)'
;MTVGVIIRLIAAFFSEGYVFNFEHFDVIEPSSNAPANFDTQKPYPFYFMLHQAMFWVMQSLNIISPHSQMLIIRLIHAFFSIISLLFGYRLTKAAGDKRGTFLAFSFLSFAWIIPFISVRTYAFNLAMPFIIMGVWLARISLKKYYFTSFLGGLAGGLSIAFYPYAAVYWLIFILFTLVIHKPGRFLLLLLGTWISLFLSMWSIHLIEVSSPLSVWTYLWQNLHPEQIAVNTSGWMGPVILALVLGPPLGFFVLFGFLRLRKDTIRIAAPALICFW
;
A
#
# COMPACT_ATOMS: atom_id res chain seq x y z
N MET A 1 4.38 -4.39 19.75
CA MET A 1 4.60 -5.15 18.50
C MET A 1 3.83 -6.44 18.51
N THR A 2 4.12 -7.36 19.43
CA THR A 2 3.47 -8.68 19.56
C THR A 2 1.95 -8.60 19.60
N VAL A 3 1.38 -7.69 20.39
CA VAL A 3 -0.07 -7.54 20.50
C VAL A 3 -0.72 -7.12 19.19
N GLY A 4 -0.11 -6.20 18.43
CA GLY A 4 -0.62 -5.79 17.12
C GLY A 4 -0.56 -6.91 16.07
N VAL A 5 0.46 -7.77 16.13
CA VAL A 5 0.55 -8.98 15.29
C VAL A 5 -0.60 -9.93 15.60
N ILE A 6 -0.80 -10.25 16.88
CA ILE A 6 -1.88 -11.13 17.34
C ILE A 6 -3.24 -10.60 16.88
N ILE A 7 -3.47 -9.30 17.03
CA ILE A 7 -4.73 -8.66 16.62
C ILE A 7 -4.97 -8.78 15.12
N ARG A 8 -3.94 -8.62 14.28
CA ARG A 8 -4.07 -8.76 12.82
C ARG A 8 -4.39 -10.19 12.40
N LEU A 9 -3.78 -11.18 13.07
CA LEU A 9 -4.09 -12.58 12.83
C LEU A 9 -5.52 -12.90 13.25
N ILE A 10 -5.95 -12.47 14.43
CA ILE A 10 -7.34 -12.62 14.89
C ILE A 10 -8.30 -11.94 13.91
N ALA A 11 -8.01 -10.70 13.49
CA ALA A 11 -8.85 -9.97 12.55
C ALA A 11 -9.04 -10.74 11.23
N ALA A 12 -8.03 -11.46 10.73
CA ALA A 12 -8.15 -12.24 9.49
C ALA A 12 -9.23 -13.33 9.59
N PHE A 13 -9.44 -13.94 10.75
CA PHE A 13 -10.50 -14.93 10.97
C PHE A 13 -11.89 -14.29 11.06
N PHE A 14 -12.01 -13.13 11.73
CA PHE A 14 -13.31 -12.49 11.98
C PHE A 14 -13.73 -11.45 10.94
N SER A 15 -12.88 -11.12 9.95
CA SER A 15 -13.20 -10.14 8.89
C SER A 15 -13.83 -10.78 7.65
N GLU A 16 -14.84 -11.61 7.84
CA GLU A 16 -15.57 -12.23 6.73
C GLU A 16 -16.38 -11.20 5.91
N GLY A 17 -16.80 -11.62 4.71
CA GLY A 17 -17.45 -10.78 3.72
C GLY A 17 -16.50 -9.77 3.05
N TYR A 18 -17.07 -8.80 2.35
CA TYR A 18 -16.33 -7.71 1.70
C TYR A 18 -16.84 -6.34 2.18
N VAL A 19 -16.02 -5.31 2.04
CA VAL A 19 -16.37 -3.91 2.37
C VAL A 19 -16.44 -3.06 1.10
N PHE A 20 -15.55 -3.31 0.15
CA PHE A 20 -15.46 -2.55 -1.09
C PHE A 20 -16.05 -3.39 -2.23
N ASN A 21 -17.22 -2.97 -2.74
CA ASN A 21 -17.91 -3.65 -3.86
C ASN A 21 -16.97 -3.82 -5.06
N PHE A 22 -16.28 -2.73 -5.44
CA PHE A 22 -15.37 -2.73 -6.59
C PHE A 22 -14.27 -3.80 -6.45
N GLU A 23 -13.59 -3.85 -5.30
CA GLU A 23 -12.54 -4.85 -5.08
C GLU A 23 -13.08 -6.27 -5.11
N HIS A 24 -14.28 -6.49 -4.58
CA HIS A 24 -14.86 -7.83 -4.53
C HIS A 24 -15.30 -8.31 -5.92
N PHE A 25 -16.12 -7.52 -6.60
CA PHE A 25 -16.79 -7.92 -7.84
C PHE A 25 -15.95 -7.68 -9.09
N ASP A 26 -15.00 -6.75 -9.08
CA ASP A 26 -14.18 -6.43 -10.26
C ASP A 26 -12.76 -7.03 -10.17
N VAL A 27 -12.30 -7.40 -8.98
CA VAL A 27 -10.97 -8.01 -8.78
C VAL A 27 -11.06 -9.44 -8.26
N ILE A 28 -11.60 -9.65 -7.06
CA ILE A 28 -11.52 -10.94 -6.37
C ILE A 28 -12.34 -12.01 -7.07
N GLU A 29 -13.63 -11.80 -7.28
CA GLU A 29 -14.51 -12.79 -7.91
C GLU A 29 -14.07 -13.13 -9.34
N PRO A 30 -13.75 -12.15 -10.23
CA PRO A 30 -13.28 -12.49 -11.56
C PRO A 30 -11.90 -13.16 -11.54
N SER A 31 -11.00 -12.84 -10.59
CA SER A 31 -9.71 -13.52 -10.49
C SER A 31 -9.82 -15.00 -10.08
N SER A 32 -10.86 -15.37 -9.33
CA SER A 32 -11.15 -16.77 -8.99
C SER A 32 -11.77 -17.56 -10.15
N ASN A 33 -12.52 -16.87 -11.01
CA ASN A 33 -13.32 -17.48 -12.09
C ASN A 33 -12.67 -17.37 -13.48
N ALA A 34 -11.62 -16.55 -13.64
CA ALA A 34 -10.98 -16.32 -14.92
C ALA A 34 -10.25 -17.60 -15.41
N PRO A 35 -10.30 -17.92 -16.71
CA PRO A 35 -9.42 -18.93 -17.30
C PRO A 35 -7.96 -18.55 -17.03
N ALA A 36 -7.02 -19.49 -17.09
CA ALA A 36 -5.59 -19.23 -16.81
C ALA A 36 -4.93 -18.13 -17.68
N ASN A 37 -5.66 -17.60 -18.67
CA ASN A 37 -5.27 -16.45 -19.45
C ASN A 37 -5.48 -15.18 -18.60
N PHE A 38 -4.40 -14.46 -18.33
CA PHE A 38 -4.44 -13.24 -17.54
C PHE A 38 -5.32 -12.18 -18.22
N ASP A 39 -6.36 -11.70 -17.53
CA ASP A 39 -7.16 -10.57 -17.98
C ASP A 39 -6.55 -9.27 -17.45
N THR A 40 -6.40 -8.37 -18.37
CA THR A 40 -5.44 -7.29 -18.37
C THR A 40 -6.10 -5.94 -18.52
N GLN A 41 -7.37 -5.97 -18.89
CA GLN A 41 -8.30 -4.85 -18.87
C GLN A 41 -8.96 -4.71 -17.48
N LYS A 42 -8.62 -5.62 -16.55
CA LYS A 42 -9.10 -5.57 -15.17
C LYS A 42 -8.42 -4.48 -14.36
N PRO A 43 -9.13 -3.88 -13.39
CA PRO A 43 -8.53 -2.89 -12.52
C PRO A 43 -7.38 -3.51 -11.71
N TYR A 44 -6.32 -2.73 -11.54
CA TYR A 44 -5.09 -3.15 -10.87
C TYR A 44 -4.50 -4.46 -11.45
N PRO A 45 -4.12 -4.49 -12.75
CA PRO A 45 -3.73 -5.74 -13.43
C PRO A 45 -2.70 -6.60 -12.68
N PHE A 46 -1.72 -5.99 -12.01
CA PHE A 46 -0.74 -6.74 -11.23
C PHE A 46 -1.37 -7.41 -9.99
N TYR A 47 -2.20 -6.67 -9.27
CA TYR A 47 -2.91 -7.19 -8.08
C TYR A 47 -3.91 -8.27 -8.48
N PHE A 48 -4.63 -8.07 -9.58
CA PHE A 48 -5.53 -9.05 -10.19
C PHE A 48 -4.81 -10.35 -10.54
N MET A 49 -3.71 -10.24 -11.30
CA MET A 49 -2.87 -11.37 -11.72
C MET A 49 -2.37 -12.19 -10.52
N LEU A 50 -1.95 -11.52 -9.44
CA LEU A 50 -1.50 -12.20 -8.23
C LEU A 50 -2.63 -12.96 -7.54
N HIS A 51 -3.83 -12.38 -7.47
CA HIS A 51 -5.00 -13.10 -6.93
C HIS A 51 -5.36 -14.29 -7.79
N GLN A 52 -5.35 -14.14 -9.11
CA GLN A 52 -5.61 -15.23 -10.05
C GLN A 52 -4.61 -16.38 -9.87
N ALA A 53 -3.31 -16.06 -9.78
CA ALA A 53 -2.27 -17.06 -9.51
C ALA A 53 -2.48 -17.73 -8.15
N MET A 54 -2.88 -16.98 -7.11
CA MET A 54 -3.17 -17.54 -5.80
C MET A 54 -4.38 -18.47 -5.81
N PHE A 55 -5.48 -18.10 -6.46
CA PHE A 55 -6.66 -18.95 -6.63
C PHE A 55 -6.31 -20.21 -7.41
N TRP A 56 -5.55 -20.10 -8.48
CA TRP A 56 -5.06 -21.24 -9.25
C TRP A 56 -4.22 -22.20 -8.39
N VAL A 57 -3.26 -21.69 -7.61
CA VAL A 57 -2.48 -22.51 -6.66
C VAL A 57 -3.40 -23.18 -5.64
N MET A 58 -4.36 -22.47 -5.06
CA MET A 58 -5.29 -23.05 -4.07
C MET A 58 -6.14 -24.16 -4.69
N GLN A 59 -6.67 -23.95 -5.90
CA GLN A 59 -7.44 -24.95 -6.64
C GLN A 59 -6.59 -26.17 -7.01
N SER A 60 -5.33 -25.97 -7.40
CA SER A 60 -4.38 -27.06 -7.67
C SER A 60 -4.09 -27.94 -6.44
N LEU A 61 -4.21 -27.36 -5.25
CA LEU A 61 -4.09 -28.05 -3.96
C LEU A 61 -5.45 -28.58 -3.44
N ASN A 62 -6.49 -28.58 -4.28
CA ASN A 62 -7.85 -29.00 -3.95
C ASN A 62 -8.54 -28.15 -2.85
N ILE A 63 -8.09 -26.90 -2.66
CA ILE A 63 -8.74 -25.91 -1.79
C ILE A 63 -9.75 -25.13 -2.63
N ILE A 64 -10.98 -25.65 -2.70
CA ILE A 64 -12.04 -25.14 -3.59
C ILE A 64 -13.06 -24.28 -2.84
N SER A 65 -13.21 -24.45 -1.52
CA SER A 65 -14.16 -23.68 -0.71
C SER A 65 -13.82 -22.18 -0.73
N PRO A 66 -14.76 -21.30 -1.16
CA PRO A 66 -14.53 -19.85 -1.15
C PRO A 66 -14.20 -19.31 0.24
N HIS A 67 -14.79 -19.90 1.29
CA HIS A 67 -14.52 -19.51 2.68
C HIS A 67 -13.04 -19.73 3.05
N SER A 68 -12.51 -20.91 2.72
CA SER A 68 -11.12 -21.28 2.98
C SER A 68 -10.14 -20.46 2.14
N GLN A 69 -10.44 -20.25 0.86
CA GLN A 69 -9.61 -19.44 -0.04
C GLN A 69 -9.51 -17.99 0.43
N MET A 70 -10.66 -17.39 0.80
CA MET A 70 -10.68 -16.01 1.28
C MET A 70 -10.01 -15.86 2.65
N LEU A 71 -10.07 -16.86 3.52
CA LEU A 71 -9.30 -16.85 4.76
C LEU A 71 -7.79 -16.80 4.49
N ILE A 72 -7.29 -17.63 3.56
CA ILE A 72 -5.88 -17.64 3.17
C ILE A 72 -5.46 -16.26 2.63
N ILE A 73 -6.28 -15.66 1.77
CA ILE A 73 -6.03 -14.30 1.24
C ILE A 73 -5.98 -13.27 2.37
N ARG A 74 -6.93 -13.30 3.31
CA ARG A 74 -6.92 -12.39 4.47
C ARG A 74 -5.71 -12.59 5.37
N LEU A 75 -5.23 -13.82 5.55
CA LEU A 75 -4.00 -14.10 6.29
C LEU A 75 -2.76 -13.51 5.60
N ILE A 76 -2.72 -13.53 4.27
CA ILE A 76 -1.65 -12.88 3.49
C ILE A 76 -1.72 -11.36 3.66
N HIS A 77 -2.90 -10.75 3.56
CA HIS A 77 -3.09 -9.33 3.85
C HIS A 77 -2.74 -8.97 5.32
N ALA A 78 -3.03 -9.85 6.28
CA ALA A 78 -2.61 -9.70 7.68
C ALA A 78 -1.09 -9.72 7.82
N PHE A 79 -0.41 -10.60 7.11
CA PHE A 79 1.05 -10.64 7.08
C PHE A 79 1.65 -9.33 6.54
N PHE A 80 1.14 -8.84 5.40
CA PHE A 80 1.63 -7.59 4.82
C PHE A 80 1.32 -6.37 5.69
N SER A 81 0.14 -6.31 6.30
CA SER A 81 -0.19 -5.20 7.19
C SER A 81 0.71 -5.17 8.46
N ILE A 82 1.23 -6.31 8.93
CA ILE A 82 2.26 -6.35 10.00
C ILE A 82 3.52 -5.58 9.59
N ILE A 83 3.91 -5.60 8.32
CA ILE A 83 5.05 -4.83 7.81
C ILE A 83 4.81 -3.32 8.00
N SER A 84 3.61 -2.82 7.72
CA SER A 84 3.22 -1.42 7.99
C SER A 84 3.38 -1.06 9.46
N LEU A 85 3.01 -1.98 10.36
CA LEU A 85 3.14 -1.79 11.81
C LEU A 85 4.61 -1.73 12.25
N LEU A 86 5.45 -2.59 11.68
CA LEU A 86 6.89 -2.64 11.98
C LEU A 86 7.61 -1.36 11.53
N PHE A 87 7.41 -0.93 10.29
CA PHE A 87 8.07 0.26 9.76
C PHE A 87 7.43 1.56 10.26
N GLY A 88 6.11 1.58 10.50
CA GLY A 88 5.43 2.69 11.17
C GLY A 88 5.97 2.95 12.58
N TYR A 89 6.18 1.89 13.38
CA TYR A 89 6.87 2.00 14.67
C TYR A 89 8.28 2.56 14.54
N ARG A 90 9.04 2.08 13.56
CA ARG A 90 10.42 2.53 13.35
C ARG A 90 10.50 4.01 12.95
N LEU A 91 9.59 4.47 12.09
CA LEU A 91 9.48 5.87 11.67
C LEU A 91 9.06 6.79 12.83
N THR A 92 8.07 6.39 13.62
CA THR A 92 7.62 7.16 14.80
C THR A 92 8.70 7.20 15.89
N LYS A 93 9.38 6.08 16.16
CA LYS A 93 10.54 6.06 17.06
C LYS A 93 11.66 6.99 16.60
N ALA A 94 11.89 7.04 15.28
CA ALA A 94 12.85 7.91 14.65
C ALA A 94 12.52 9.41 14.75
N ALA A 95 11.25 9.75 14.96
CA ALA A 95 10.74 11.11 15.10
C ALA A 95 10.96 11.73 16.49
N GLY A 96 11.35 10.94 17.50
CA GLY A 96 12.09 11.43 18.67
C GLY A 96 11.36 11.45 20.01
N ASP A 97 10.06 11.13 20.09
CA ASP A 97 9.36 11.05 21.39
C ASP A 97 8.92 9.62 21.72
N LYS A 98 9.35 9.10 22.88
CA LYS A 98 8.93 7.78 23.37
C LYS A 98 7.42 7.73 23.61
N ARG A 99 6.83 8.79 24.17
CA ARG A 99 5.39 8.85 24.45
C ARG A 99 4.59 8.91 23.15
N GLY A 100 4.94 9.81 22.24
CA GLY A 100 4.36 9.88 20.90
C GLY A 100 4.51 8.60 20.09
N THR A 101 5.65 7.91 20.19
CA THR A 101 5.87 6.61 19.55
C THR A 101 4.93 5.54 20.09
N PHE A 102 4.79 5.45 21.42
CA PHE A 102 3.89 4.49 22.04
C PHE A 102 2.44 4.75 21.67
N LEU A 103 2.03 6.03 21.67
CA LEU A 103 0.68 6.44 21.30
C LEU A 103 0.38 6.11 19.84
N ALA A 104 1.24 6.55 18.91
CA ALA A 104 1.09 6.29 17.47
C ALA A 104 1.09 4.79 17.16
N PHE A 105 1.95 4.02 17.81
CA PHE A 105 1.99 2.56 17.67
C PHE A 105 0.72 1.89 18.18
N SER A 106 0.20 2.35 19.33
CA SER A 106 -1.04 1.83 19.89
C SER A 106 -2.21 2.13 18.95
N PHE A 107 -2.30 3.33 18.39
CA PHE A 107 -3.33 3.65 17.39
C PHE A 107 -3.21 2.77 16.13
N LEU A 108 -2.01 2.61 15.59
CA LEU A 108 -1.79 1.77 14.41
C LEU A 108 -2.11 0.28 14.67
N SER A 109 -2.04 -0.16 15.93
CA SER A 109 -2.36 -1.54 16.34
C SER A 109 -3.84 -1.76 16.67
N PHE A 110 -4.52 -0.76 17.24
CA PHE A 110 -5.80 -0.94 17.95
C PHE A 110 -6.93 -0.04 17.47
N ALA A 111 -6.72 0.91 16.56
CA ALA A 111 -7.76 1.88 16.23
C ALA A 111 -8.96 1.21 15.52
N TRP A 112 -9.98 0.89 16.32
CA TRP A 112 -11.36 0.54 15.97
C TRP A 112 -11.53 -0.43 14.79
N ILE A 113 -11.65 0.10 13.58
CA ILE A 113 -11.92 -0.67 12.36
C ILE A 113 -10.61 -1.03 11.62
N ILE A 114 -9.49 -0.37 11.94
CA ILE A 114 -8.21 -0.52 11.22
C ILE A 114 -7.72 -1.96 11.14
N PRO A 115 -7.76 -2.78 12.21
CA PRO A 115 -7.35 -4.17 12.09
C PRO A 115 -8.21 -4.94 11.07
N PHE A 116 -9.53 -4.78 11.13
CA PHE A 116 -10.49 -5.47 10.27
C PHE A 116 -10.42 -4.99 8.82
N ILE A 117 -10.26 -3.68 8.57
CA ILE A 117 -10.05 -3.16 7.22
C ILE A 117 -8.70 -3.63 6.69
N SER A 118 -7.63 -3.57 7.49
CA SER A 118 -6.26 -3.84 7.01
C SER A 118 -6.02 -5.25 6.50
N VAL A 119 -6.84 -6.22 6.93
CA VAL A 119 -6.76 -7.62 6.50
C VAL A 119 -7.70 -7.95 5.35
N ARG A 120 -8.61 -7.04 4.99
CA ARG A 120 -9.53 -7.23 3.86
C ARG A 120 -8.82 -6.97 2.53
N THR A 121 -9.36 -7.58 1.50
CA THR A 121 -8.91 -7.53 0.10
C THR A 121 -9.18 -6.16 -0.50
N TYR A 122 -8.28 -5.23 -0.23
CA TYR A 122 -8.22 -3.93 -0.88
C TYR A 122 -6.81 -3.73 -1.41
N ALA A 123 -6.67 -3.39 -2.69
CA ALA A 123 -5.37 -3.18 -3.34
C ALA A 123 -4.48 -2.20 -2.55
N PHE A 124 -5.06 -1.11 -2.03
CA PHE A 124 -4.34 -0.12 -1.23
C PHE A 124 -3.78 -0.67 0.08
N ASN A 125 -4.51 -1.58 0.75
CA ASN A 125 -4.04 -2.21 1.99
C ASN A 125 -2.77 -3.04 1.76
N LEU A 126 -2.63 -3.62 0.57
CA LEU A 126 -1.43 -4.35 0.17
C LEU A 126 -0.31 -3.40 -0.26
N ALA A 127 -0.63 -2.30 -0.95
CA ALA A 127 0.32 -1.30 -1.43
C ALA A 127 1.02 -0.52 -0.29
N MET A 128 0.25 -0.12 0.71
CA MET A 128 0.69 0.68 1.87
C MET A 128 1.95 0.18 2.60
N PRO A 129 2.04 -1.11 2.97
CA PRO A 129 3.25 -1.71 3.54
C PRO A 129 4.53 -1.37 2.76
N PHE A 130 4.45 -1.36 1.44
CA PHE A 130 5.60 -1.12 0.57
C PHE A 130 5.98 0.37 0.51
N ILE A 131 5.02 1.30 0.53
CA ILE A 131 5.31 2.74 0.68
C ILE A 131 6.05 2.99 2.00
N ILE A 132 5.50 2.51 3.11
CA ILE A 132 6.07 2.76 4.45
C ILE A 132 7.47 2.14 4.55
N MET A 133 7.66 0.93 4.00
CA MET A 133 8.96 0.30 3.88
C MET A 133 9.92 1.14 3.03
N GLY A 134 9.46 1.64 1.88
CA GLY A 134 10.23 2.49 0.97
C GLY A 134 10.75 3.76 1.64
N VAL A 135 9.87 4.45 2.38
CA VAL A 135 10.22 5.66 3.16
C VAL A 135 11.24 5.33 4.25
N TRP A 136 11.05 4.23 4.98
CA TRP A 136 12.00 3.82 6.02
C TRP A 136 13.38 3.49 5.45
N LEU A 137 13.45 2.77 4.33
CA LEU A 137 14.71 2.43 3.66
C LEU A 137 15.41 3.69 3.11
N ALA A 138 14.67 4.59 2.47
CA ALA A 138 15.19 5.89 2.04
C ALA A 138 15.76 6.69 3.22
N ARG A 139 15.10 6.64 4.40
CA ARG A 139 15.63 7.28 5.61
C ARG A 139 16.93 6.64 6.10
N ILE A 140 17.06 5.31 6.05
CA ILE A 140 18.32 4.62 6.40
C ILE A 140 19.45 5.06 5.46
N SER A 141 19.15 5.26 4.18
CA SER A 141 20.14 5.68 3.18
C SER A 141 20.74 7.06 3.49
N LEU A 142 19.99 7.91 4.19
CA LEU A 142 20.48 9.20 4.66
C LEU A 142 21.65 9.06 5.64
N LYS A 143 21.62 8.03 6.49
CA LYS A 143 22.56 7.86 7.58
C LYS A 143 23.75 6.96 7.25
N LYS A 144 23.53 5.84 6.54
CA LYS A 144 24.56 4.79 6.45
C LYS A 144 24.72 4.16 5.07
N TYR A 145 23.63 3.66 4.46
CA TYR A 145 23.74 2.79 3.30
C TYR A 145 23.10 3.38 2.05
N TYR A 146 23.90 3.94 1.15
CA TYR A 146 23.41 4.58 -0.06
C TYR A 146 22.49 3.68 -0.91
N PHE A 147 22.83 2.40 -1.03
CA PHE A 147 22.04 1.40 -1.77
C PHE A 147 20.63 1.17 -1.20
N THR A 148 20.36 1.51 0.07
CA THR A 148 18.99 1.37 0.62
C THR A 148 17.99 2.35 -0.01
N SER A 149 18.45 3.43 -0.65
CA SER A 149 17.58 4.25 -1.51
C SER A 149 17.06 3.46 -2.71
N PHE A 150 17.89 2.61 -3.33
CA PHE A 150 17.47 1.76 -4.44
C PHE A 150 16.42 0.74 -3.99
N LEU A 151 16.66 0.08 -2.85
CA LEU A 151 15.69 -0.86 -2.27
C LEU A 151 14.38 -0.16 -1.87
N GLY A 152 14.46 1.08 -1.39
CA GLY A 152 13.28 1.91 -1.14
C GLY A 152 12.50 2.22 -2.43
N GLY A 153 13.23 2.45 -3.52
CA GLY A 153 12.68 2.60 -4.87
C GLY A 153 11.91 1.38 -5.33
N LEU A 154 12.50 0.19 -5.20
CA LEU A 154 11.84 -1.08 -5.55
C LEU A 154 10.53 -1.26 -4.77
N ALA A 155 10.54 -0.97 -3.46
CA ALA A 155 9.33 -1.03 -2.64
C ALA A 155 8.26 -0.05 -3.13
N GLY A 156 8.63 1.20 -3.42
CA GLY A 156 7.70 2.19 -3.96
C GLY A 156 7.12 1.80 -5.32
N GLY A 157 7.94 1.25 -6.22
CA GLY A 157 7.48 0.75 -7.51
C GLY A 157 6.49 -0.42 -7.38
N LEU A 158 6.75 -1.37 -6.46
CA LEU A 158 5.79 -2.44 -6.14
C LEU A 158 4.47 -1.88 -5.63
N SER A 159 4.51 -0.86 -4.77
CA SER A 159 3.29 -0.21 -4.28
C SER A 159 2.44 0.35 -5.42
N ILE A 160 3.07 0.98 -6.41
CA ILE A 160 2.37 1.54 -7.58
C ILE A 160 1.84 0.40 -8.45
N ALA A 161 2.58 -0.69 -8.61
CA ALA A 161 2.11 -1.85 -9.36
C ALA A 161 0.84 -2.45 -8.75
N PHE A 162 0.78 -2.61 -7.42
CA PHE A 162 -0.43 -3.08 -6.74
C PHE A 162 -1.59 -2.10 -6.82
N TYR A 163 -1.31 -0.80 -6.64
CA TYR A 163 -2.32 0.24 -6.59
C TYR A 163 -1.78 1.50 -7.29
N PRO A 164 -2.13 1.74 -8.56
CA PRO A 164 -1.55 2.82 -9.37
C PRO A 164 -1.69 4.23 -8.77
N TYR A 165 -2.77 4.50 -8.03
CA TYR A 165 -2.94 5.79 -7.34
C TYR A 165 -1.90 6.03 -6.24
N ALA A 166 -1.22 4.98 -5.76
CA ALA A 166 -0.03 5.12 -4.90
C ALA A 166 1.08 5.97 -5.55
N ALA A 167 1.07 6.10 -6.88
CA ALA A 167 2.03 6.90 -7.62
C ALA A 167 2.02 8.36 -7.16
N VAL A 168 0.86 8.93 -6.84
CA VAL A 168 0.76 10.32 -6.39
C VAL A 168 1.56 10.51 -5.11
N TYR A 169 1.31 9.66 -4.10
CA TYR A 169 2.00 9.73 -2.82
C TYR A 169 3.50 9.46 -2.95
N TRP A 170 3.87 8.46 -3.75
CA TRP A 170 5.27 8.06 -3.94
C TRP A 170 6.07 9.10 -4.74
N LEU A 171 5.49 9.69 -5.78
CA LEU A 171 6.13 10.76 -6.56
C LEU A 171 6.37 12.00 -5.71
N ILE A 172 5.39 12.40 -4.88
CA ILE A 172 5.58 13.49 -3.92
C ILE A 172 6.78 13.17 -3.01
N PHE A 173 6.86 11.96 -2.45
CA PHE A 173 7.99 11.56 -1.60
C PHE A 173 9.35 11.59 -2.31
N ILE A 174 9.41 11.12 -3.57
CA ILE A 174 10.61 11.17 -4.41
C ILE A 174 11.05 12.63 -4.64
N LEU A 175 10.11 13.52 -4.99
CA LEU A 175 10.39 14.94 -5.22
C LEU A 175 10.85 15.65 -3.95
N PHE A 176 10.23 15.35 -2.80
CA PHE A 176 10.71 15.85 -1.51
C PHE A 176 12.13 15.36 -1.21
N THR A 177 12.48 14.13 -1.58
CA THR A 177 13.84 13.61 -1.45
C THR A 177 14.83 14.36 -2.35
N LEU A 178 14.43 14.75 -3.56
CA LEU A 178 15.25 15.58 -4.44
C LEU A 178 15.54 16.96 -3.83
N VAL A 179 14.53 17.62 -3.26
CA VAL A 179 14.63 18.98 -2.70
C VAL A 179 15.44 19.00 -1.40
N ILE A 180 15.30 17.98 -0.55
CA ILE A 180 15.91 17.95 0.80
C ILE A 180 17.27 17.24 0.80
N HIS A 181 17.57 16.39 -0.19
CA HIS A 181 18.74 15.49 -0.15
C HIS A 181 19.62 15.51 -1.41
N LYS A 182 20.71 14.73 -1.39
CA LYS A 182 21.69 14.63 -2.48
C LYS A 182 21.08 13.97 -3.73
N PRO A 183 21.39 14.47 -4.94
CA PRO A 183 20.74 14.07 -6.19
C PRO A 183 20.87 12.59 -6.51
N GLY A 184 21.99 11.94 -6.16
CA GLY A 184 22.14 10.54 -6.50
C GLY A 184 21.28 9.57 -5.64
N ARG A 185 20.83 9.96 -4.44
CA ARG A 185 19.85 9.16 -3.68
C ARG A 185 18.49 9.18 -4.34
N PHE A 186 18.12 10.33 -4.88
CA PHE A 186 16.95 10.49 -5.73
C PHE A 186 17.06 9.61 -6.98
N LEU A 187 18.21 9.63 -7.68
CA LEU A 187 18.41 8.78 -8.86
C LEU A 187 18.28 7.29 -8.54
N LEU A 188 18.81 6.82 -7.40
CA LEU A 188 18.65 5.42 -6.99
C LEU A 188 17.20 5.07 -6.64
N LEU A 189 16.47 5.96 -5.95
CA LEU A 189 15.05 5.77 -5.66
C LEU A 189 14.24 5.67 -6.95
N LEU A 190 14.49 6.59 -7.89
CA LEU A 190 13.84 6.62 -9.19
C LEU A 190 14.16 5.35 -9.99
N LEU A 191 15.43 4.96 -10.06
CA LEU A 191 15.87 3.74 -10.73
C LEU A 191 15.20 2.48 -10.15
N GLY A 192 15.17 2.34 -8.83
CA GLY A 192 14.49 1.22 -8.18
C GLY A 192 12.98 1.21 -8.46
N THR A 193 12.34 2.39 -8.44
CA THR A 193 10.91 2.51 -8.75
C THR A 193 10.62 2.03 -10.17
N TRP A 194 11.41 2.50 -11.14
CA TRP A 194 11.28 2.11 -12.54
C TRP A 194 11.52 0.62 -12.77
N ILE A 195 12.58 0.04 -12.19
CA ILE A 195 12.88 -1.38 -12.34
C ILE A 195 11.73 -2.23 -11.79
N SER A 196 11.21 -1.89 -10.60
CA SER A 196 10.11 -2.66 -10.02
C SER A 196 8.83 -2.54 -10.84
N LEU A 197 8.51 -1.35 -11.36
CA LEU A 197 7.36 -1.16 -12.24
C LEU A 197 7.53 -1.98 -13.52
N PHE A 198 8.68 -1.86 -14.17
CA PHE A 198 9.02 -2.62 -15.37
C PHE A 198 8.86 -4.13 -15.15
N LEU A 199 9.41 -4.68 -14.06
CA LEU A 199 9.33 -6.11 -13.76
C LEU A 199 7.90 -6.56 -13.45
N SER A 200 7.14 -5.76 -12.70
CA SER A 200 5.74 -6.07 -12.39
C SER A 200 4.89 -6.09 -13.66
N MET A 201 5.16 -5.17 -14.58
CA MET A 201 4.45 -5.09 -15.85
C MET A 201 4.86 -6.16 -16.85
N TRP A 202 6.16 -6.46 -16.91
CA TRP A 202 6.69 -7.57 -17.69
C TRP A 202 6.02 -8.89 -17.29
N SER A 203 5.81 -9.11 -15.98
CA SER A 203 5.14 -10.30 -15.48
C SER A 203 3.67 -10.43 -15.92
N ILE A 204 3.00 -9.33 -16.29
CA ILE A 204 1.58 -9.30 -16.68
C ILE A 204 1.40 -9.65 -18.18
N HIS A 205 2.47 -9.91 -18.95
CA HIS A 205 2.43 -10.27 -20.39
C HIS A 205 1.71 -9.27 -21.34
N LEU A 206 1.17 -8.17 -20.81
CA LEU A 206 0.40 -7.15 -21.55
C LEU A 206 1.18 -6.23 -22.44
N ILE A 207 2.41 -5.98 -22.02
CA ILE A 207 3.23 -5.00 -22.68
C ILE A 207 4.39 -5.83 -23.16
N GLU A 208 4.44 -6.09 -24.46
CA GLU A 208 5.75 -6.20 -25.09
C GLU A 208 6.49 -4.93 -24.68
N VAL A 209 7.33 -5.03 -23.63
CA VAL A 209 8.00 -3.86 -23.07
C VAL A 209 9.10 -3.46 -24.04
N SER A 210 8.66 -2.92 -25.16
CA SER A 210 9.44 -2.45 -26.28
C SER A 210 10.03 -1.09 -25.96
N SER A 211 9.40 -0.32 -25.06
CA SER A 211 9.89 0.99 -24.64
C SER A 211 9.39 1.41 -23.25
N PRO A 212 10.12 2.28 -22.53
CA PRO A 212 9.69 2.88 -21.26
C PRO A 212 8.36 3.64 -21.32
N LEU A 213 7.94 4.10 -22.52
CA LEU A 213 6.70 4.86 -22.72
C LEU A 213 5.46 4.00 -22.43
N SER A 214 5.56 2.69 -22.64
CA SER A 214 4.46 1.76 -22.38
C SER A 214 4.07 1.68 -20.89
N VAL A 215 5.03 1.83 -19.98
CA VAL A 215 4.81 1.93 -18.53
C VAL A 215 3.97 3.16 -18.20
N TRP A 216 4.24 4.28 -18.86
CA TRP A 216 3.45 5.51 -18.69
C TRP A 216 2.01 5.32 -19.17
N THR A 217 1.82 4.71 -20.35
CA THR A 217 0.50 4.45 -20.91
C THR A 217 -0.35 3.58 -19.97
N TYR A 218 0.24 2.57 -19.34
CA TYR A 218 -0.45 1.76 -18.32
C TYR A 218 -0.86 2.58 -17.10
N LEU A 219 0.04 3.38 -16.54
CA LEU A 219 -0.28 4.21 -15.38
C LEU A 219 -1.41 5.17 -15.73
N TRP A 220 -1.34 5.80 -16.91
CA TRP A 220 -2.38 6.72 -17.38
C TRP A 220 -3.73 6.04 -17.60
N GLN A 221 -3.76 4.87 -18.24
CA GLN A 221 -4.99 4.12 -18.48
C GLN A 221 -5.61 3.65 -17.16
N ASN A 222 -4.81 3.13 -16.24
CA ASN A 222 -5.31 2.60 -14.96
C ASN A 222 -5.64 3.69 -13.92
N LEU A 223 -5.33 4.95 -14.21
CA LEU A 223 -5.92 6.10 -13.53
C LEU A 223 -7.32 6.38 -14.12
N HIS A 224 -8.21 5.39 -14.10
CA HIS A 224 -9.55 5.53 -14.66
C HIS A 224 -10.41 6.50 -13.83
N PRO A 225 -11.13 7.44 -14.48
CA PRO A 225 -12.09 8.31 -13.81
C PRO A 225 -13.26 7.57 -13.17
N GLU A 226 -13.50 6.30 -13.47
CA GLU A 226 -14.69 5.59 -13.00
C GLU A 226 -14.62 5.18 -11.52
N GLN A 227 -13.41 5.08 -10.96
CA GLN A 227 -13.23 5.04 -9.51
C GLN A 227 -13.21 6.44 -8.88
N ILE A 228 -12.91 7.47 -9.67
CA ILE A 228 -13.32 8.84 -9.35
C ILE A 228 -14.87 8.94 -9.44
N ALA A 229 -15.56 8.04 -10.15
CA ALA A 229 -17.02 8.09 -10.36
C ALA A 229 -17.86 7.25 -9.39
N VAL A 230 -17.26 6.36 -8.58
CA VAL A 230 -17.89 5.94 -7.29
C VAL A 230 -18.02 7.16 -6.35
N ASN A 231 -17.31 8.24 -6.70
CA ASN A 231 -17.56 9.59 -6.26
C ASN A 231 -18.36 10.35 -7.35
N THR A 232 -19.62 9.99 -7.57
CA THR A 232 -20.57 10.84 -8.33
C THR A 232 -20.62 12.27 -7.78
N SER A 233 -20.09 12.48 -6.58
CA SER A 233 -19.93 13.76 -5.92
C SER A 233 -18.51 14.07 -5.47
N GLY A 234 -17.41 13.68 -6.15
CA GLY A 234 -16.01 14.18 -5.97
C GLY A 234 -15.36 14.28 -4.56
N TRP A 235 -16.12 14.10 -3.49
CA TRP A 235 -15.89 14.43 -2.09
C TRP A 235 -16.34 13.30 -1.17
N MET A 236 -17.24 12.42 -1.61
CA MET A 236 -17.84 11.35 -0.80
C MET A 236 -16.82 10.27 -0.41
N GLY A 237 -15.91 9.90 -1.31
CA GLY A 237 -14.79 8.99 -0.98
C GLY A 237 -13.91 9.56 0.13
N PRO A 238 -13.33 10.77 -0.05
CA PRO A 238 -12.61 11.47 1.00
C PRO A 238 -13.42 11.72 2.28
N VAL A 239 -14.74 11.96 2.19
CA VAL A 239 -15.63 12.16 3.34
C VAL A 239 -15.91 10.86 4.08
N ILE A 240 -16.10 9.72 3.39
CA ILE A 240 -16.25 8.41 4.02
C ILE A 240 -14.94 7.98 4.65
N LEU A 241 -13.80 8.19 3.98
CA LEU A 241 -12.48 8.01 4.61
C LEU A 241 -12.29 8.95 5.81
N ALA A 242 -12.69 10.23 5.71
CA ALA A 242 -12.63 11.19 6.82
C ALA A 242 -13.67 10.92 7.92
N LEU A 243 -14.77 10.21 7.67
CA LEU A 243 -15.75 9.84 8.69
C LEU A 243 -15.39 8.50 9.36
N VAL A 244 -14.77 7.58 8.62
CA VAL A 244 -14.30 6.28 9.12
C VAL A 244 -12.94 6.40 9.81
N LEU A 245 -12.05 7.27 9.33
CA LEU A 245 -10.72 7.54 9.90
C LEU A 245 -10.65 8.85 10.71
N GLY A 246 -11.49 9.84 10.42
CA GLY A 246 -11.34 11.18 11.01
C GLY A 246 -11.74 11.33 12.48
N PRO A 247 -12.74 10.63 13.04
CA PRO A 247 -13.05 10.83 14.46
C PRO A 247 -11.90 10.39 15.40
N PRO A 248 -11.17 9.27 15.17
CA PRO A 248 -10.06 8.88 16.03
C PRO A 248 -8.65 9.20 15.48
N LEU A 249 -8.38 9.05 14.17
CA LEU A 249 -7.03 9.23 13.61
C LEU A 249 -6.78 10.63 13.07
N GLY A 250 -7.73 11.21 12.35
CA GLY A 250 -7.55 12.51 11.69
C GLY A 250 -7.20 13.61 12.69
N PHE A 251 -7.96 13.74 13.79
CA PHE A 251 -7.72 14.75 14.81
C PHE A 251 -6.47 14.48 15.67
N PHE A 252 -6.18 13.23 16.02
CA PHE A 252 -5.04 12.93 16.91
C PHE A 252 -3.70 12.84 16.18
N VAL A 253 -3.68 12.38 14.92
CA VAL A 253 -2.47 12.49 14.10
C VAL A 253 -2.17 13.96 13.85
N LEU A 254 -3.15 14.83 13.57
CA LEU A 254 -2.96 16.28 13.53
C LEU A 254 -2.41 16.84 14.86
N PHE A 255 -3.03 16.51 15.99
CA PHE A 255 -2.63 17.02 17.32
C PHE A 255 -1.25 16.50 17.77
N GLY A 256 -0.93 15.25 17.46
CA GLY A 256 0.40 14.68 17.66
C GLY A 256 1.44 15.35 16.77
N PHE A 257 1.09 15.66 15.53
CA PHE A 257 1.97 16.31 14.55
C PHE A 257 2.29 17.77 14.88
N LEU A 258 1.30 18.53 15.33
CA LEU A 258 1.47 19.92 15.76
C LEU A 258 2.40 20.04 16.98
N ARG A 259 2.68 18.92 17.68
CA ARG A 259 3.65 18.81 18.76
C ARG A 259 5.01 18.22 18.35
N LEU A 260 5.19 17.78 17.11
CA LEU A 260 6.48 17.26 16.63
C LEU A 260 7.43 18.41 16.26
N ARG A 261 8.74 18.20 16.49
CA ARG A 261 9.78 19.17 16.07
C ARG A 261 9.69 19.43 14.55
N LYS A 262 10.03 20.66 14.13
CA LYS A 262 9.98 21.13 12.72
C LYS A 262 10.68 20.17 11.74
N ASP A 263 11.75 19.50 12.16
CA ASP A 263 12.50 18.56 11.32
C ASP A 263 11.76 17.25 11.07
N THR A 264 10.91 16.84 11.99
CA THR A 264 10.07 15.64 11.90
C THR A 264 8.88 15.87 10.98
N ILE A 265 8.31 17.08 11.00
CA ILE A 265 7.21 17.48 10.11
C ILE A 265 7.64 17.35 8.64
N ARG A 266 8.89 17.72 8.32
CA ARG A 266 9.45 17.58 6.96
C ARG A 266 9.58 16.13 6.48
N ILE A 267 9.82 15.19 7.39
CA ILE A 267 10.02 13.77 7.06
C ILE A 267 8.69 13.01 6.99
N ALA A 268 7.72 13.40 7.82
CA ALA A 268 6.46 12.68 7.96
C ALA A 268 5.30 13.30 7.16
N ALA A 269 5.44 14.52 6.63
CA ALA A 269 4.42 15.15 5.76
C ALA A 269 4.02 14.29 4.55
N PRO A 270 4.93 13.56 3.86
CA PRO A 270 4.53 12.66 2.77
C PRO A 270 3.71 11.47 3.26
N ALA A 271 4.02 10.94 4.45
CA ALA A 271 3.26 9.85 5.06
C ALA A 271 1.86 10.28 5.50
N LEU A 272 1.70 11.54 5.92
CA LEU A 272 0.39 12.12 6.20
C LEU A 272 -0.52 12.09 4.98
N ILE A 273 -0.03 12.54 3.81
CA ILE A 273 -0.81 12.53 2.58
C ILE A 273 -1.27 11.09 2.25
N CYS A 274 -0.46 10.07 2.55
CA CYS A 274 -0.84 8.67 2.34
C CYS A 274 -2.00 8.20 3.25
N PHE A 275 -2.17 8.77 4.45
CA PHE A 275 -3.24 8.37 5.38
C PHE A 275 -4.61 9.04 5.08
N TRP A 276 -4.70 9.85 4.02
CA TRP A 276 -5.90 10.55 3.56
C TRP A 276 -6.33 10.10 2.16
#